data_AF-A0A1H1IHA0-F1
#
_entry.id   AF-A0A1H1IHA0-F1
#
_cell.length_a   1.000
_cell.length_b   1.000
_cell.length_c   1.000
_cell.angle_alpha   90.00
_cell.angle_beta   90.00
_cell.angle_gamma   90.00
#
_symmetry.space_group_name_H-M   'P 1'
#
loop_
_entity.id
_entity.type
_entity.pdbx_description
1 polymer ?
#
loop_
_entity_poly.entity_id
_entity_poly.type
_entity_poly.pdbx_seq_one_letter_code
_entity_poly.pdbx_strand_id
1 'polypeptide(L)'
;MQQLQIPPLAEGEVYVGAIGDKNGDFYHVVLLPGDSDDATFDDQLAWAKSIGGGLPTRVEQAMLWAGFRDLFQKDWYWSNETHHRESGWAWFQNFSNGYQILNAKVGHCRARVVRRLPI
;
A
#
# COMPACT_ATOMS: atom_id res chain seq x y z
N MET A 1 -14.38 23.92 -8.03
CA MET A 1 -13.37 23.34 -7.12
C MET A 1 -12.07 23.23 -7.87
N GLN A 2 -10.95 23.59 -7.26
CA GLN A 2 -9.63 23.42 -7.87
C GLN A 2 -9.24 21.92 -7.81
N GLN A 3 -8.76 21.36 -8.91
CA GLN A 3 -8.29 19.97 -8.97
C GLN A 3 -6.76 19.94 -8.85
N LEU A 4 -6.25 18.91 -8.17
CA LEU A 4 -4.82 18.62 -8.15
C LEU A 4 -4.36 18.19 -9.55
N GLN A 5 -3.19 18.66 -9.97
CA GLN A 5 -2.56 18.15 -11.18
C GLN A 5 -2.05 16.73 -10.91
N ILE A 6 -2.53 15.74 -11.67
CA ILE A 6 -2.09 14.36 -11.54
C ILE A 6 -0.65 14.26 -12.07
N PRO A 7 0.28 13.61 -11.34
CA PRO A 7 1.64 13.42 -11.80
C PRO A 7 1.68 12.50 -13.03
N PRO A 8 2.75 12.54 -13.85
CA PRO A 8 2.92 11.59 -14.94
C PRO A 8 2.83 10.15 -14.44
N LEU A 9 2.13 9.31 -15.20
CA LEU A 9 1.98 7.89 -14.95
C LEU A 9 2.73 7.09 -16.01
N ALA A 10 3.47 6.07 -15.57
CA ALA A 10 4.02 5.05 -16.44
C ALA A 10 2.95 4.04 -16.85
N GLU A 11 3.25 3.20 -17.83
CA GLU A 11 2.33 2.15 -18.30
C GLU A 11 1.93 1.21 -17.15
N GLY A 12 0.63 0.99 -16.98
CA GLY A 12 0.07 0.12 -15.94
C GLY A 12 -0.02 0.75 -14.54
N GLU A 13 0.49 1.97 -14.34
CA GLU A 13 0.29 2.69 -13.08
C GLU A 13 -1.13 3.24 -12.95
N VAL A 14 -1.63 3.25 -11.71
CA VAL A 14 -2.97 3.77 -11.40
C VAL A 14 -2.85 4.88 -10.36
N TYR A 15 -3.39 6.06 -10.70
CA TYR A 15 -3.51 7.14 -9.74
C TYR A 15 -4.58 6.82 -8.70
N VAL A 16 -4.19 6.74 -7.43
CA VAL A 16 -5.08 6.37 -6.31
C VAL A 16 -5.73 7.61 -5.72
N GLY A 17 -4.98 8.70 -5.60
CA GLY A 17 -5.44 9.95 -4.99
C GLY A 17 -4.30 10.70 -4.32
N ALA A 18 -4.66 11.59 -3.38
CA ALA A 18 -3.72 12.29 -2.53
C ALA A 18 -4.14 12.20 -1.06
N ILE A 19 -3.15 12.13 -0.17
CA ILE A 19 -3.35 12.13 1.29
C ILE A 19 -2.66 13.36 1.86
N GLY A 20 -3.35 14.06 2.76
CA GLY A 20 -2.81 15.17 3.53
C GLY A 20 -2.54 14.76 4.98
N ASP A 21 -1.62 15.47 5.64
CA ASP A 21 -1.36 15.31 7.06
C ASP A 21 -1.81 16.54 7.89
N LYS A 22 -1.57 16.48 9.20
CA LYS A 22 -1.95 17.55 10.14
C LYS A 22 -1.17 18.85 9.96
N ASN A 23 -0.04 18.82 9.27
CA ASN A 23 0.77 20.00 8.98
C ASN A 23 0.30 20.69 7.68
N GLY A 24 -0.59 20.04 6.92
CA GLY A 24 -1.01 20.49 5.61
C GLY A 24 -0.08 20.05 4.49
N ASP A 25 0.85 19.13 4.76
CA ASP A 25 1.67 18.49 3.72
C ASP A 25 0.81 17.46 2.98
N PHE A 26 0.95 17.38 1.67
CA PHE A 26 0.22 16.42 0.84
C PHE A 26 1.18 15.61 -0.04
N TYR A 27 0.74 14.39 -0.38
CA TYR A 27 1.40 13.59 -1.39
C TYR A 27 0.38 12.84 -2.25
N HIS A 28 0.72 12.66 -3.52
CA HIS A 28 0.07 11.74 -4.43
C HIS A 28 0.43 10.29 -4.08
N VAL A 29 -0.54 9.40 -4.26
CA VAL A 29 -0.39 7.96 -4.17
C VAL A 29 -0.63 7.37 -5.56
N VAL A 30 0.35 6.64 -6.08
CA VAL A 30 0.27 5.92 -7.35
C VAL A 30 0.53 4.45 -7.09
N LEU A 31 -0.42 3.60 -7.47
CA LEU A 31 -0.29 2.14 -7.43
C LEU A 31 0.54 1.69 -8.63
N LEU A 32 1.63 0.97 -8.36
CA LEU A 32 2.47 0.37 -9.39
C LEU A 32 1.81 -0.91 -9.96
N PRO A 33 2.10 -1.25 -11.22
CA PRO A 33 1.68 -2.51 -11.79
C PRO A 33 2.34 -3.69 -11.08
N GLY A 34 1.72 -4.86 -11.18
CA GLY A 34 2.22 -6.10 -10.59
C GLY A 34 1.69 -6.37 -9.18
N ASP A 35 1.87 -7.62 -8.76
CA ASP A 35 1.43 -8.21 -7.50
C ASP A 35 2.48 -9.23 -7.09
N SER A 36 2.82 -9.27 -5.81
CA SER A 36 3.69 -10.31 -5.26
C SER A 36 2.84 -11.31 -4.49
N ASP A 37 3.05 -12.59 -4.78
CA ASP A 37 2.45 -13.70 -4.04
C ASP A 37 2.90 -13.72 -2.57
N ASP A 38 2.45 -14.72 -1.84
CA ASP A 38 2.64 -14.85 -0.39
C ASP A 38 4.12 -14.97 0.01
N ALA A 39 4.63 -13.94 0.66
CA ALA A 39 6.00 -13.90 1.20
C ALA A 39 6.04 -13.20 2.56
N THR A 40 7.18 -13.35 3.25
CA THR A 40 7.39 -12.74 4.55
C THR A 40 7.38 -11.22 4.46
N PHE A 41 7.13 -10.55 5.58
CA PHE A 41 7.07 -9.09 5.60
C PHE A 41 8.36 -8.43 5.08
N ASP A 42 9.52 -8.96 5.47
CA ASP A 42 10.82 -8.40 5.08
C ASP A 42 11.11 -8.64 3.58
N ASP A 43 10.73 -9.80 3.04
CA ASP A 43 10.83 -10.09 1.60
C ASP A 43 9.97 -9.14 0.79
N GLN A 44 8.75 -8.83 1.28
CA GLN A 44 7.81 -7.95 0.58
C GLN A 44 8.27 -6.48 0.62
N LEU A 45 8.88 -6.04 1.72
CA LEU A 45 9.54 -4.74 1.77
C LEU A 45 10.72 -4.64 0.79
N ALA A 46 11.54 -5.70 0.71
CA ALA A 46 12.66 -5.75 -0.22
C ALA A 46 12.20 -5.74 -1.68
N TRP A 47 11.19 -6.55 -2.01
CA TRP A 47 10.56 -6.56 -3.32
C TRP A 47 9.98 -5.19 -3.69
N ALA A 48 9.22 -4.56 -2.80
CA ALA A 48 8.61 -3.26 -3.05
C ALA A 48 9.66 -2.18 -3.37
N LYS A 49 10.76 -2.18 -2.61
CA LYS A 49 11.90 -1.29 -2.86
C LYS A 49 12.58 -1.58 -4.20
N SER A 50 12.71 -2.85 -4.58
CA SER A 50 13.36 -3.25 -5.84
C SER A 50 12.64 -2.72 -7.09
N ILE A 51 11.32 -2.50 -6.99
CA ILE A 51 10.52 -1.92 -8.08
C ILE A 51 10.24 -0.43 -7.92
N GLY A 52 10.98 0.25 -7.03
CA GLY A 52 10.96 1.72 -6.91
C GLY A 52 9.84 2.29 -6.05
N GLY A 53 9.20 1.48 -5.20
CA GLY A 53 8.16 1.96 -4.28
C GLY A 53 8.26 1.37 -2.89
N GLY A 54 7.14 1.39 -2.18
CA GLY A 54 6.98 0.72 -0.89
C GLY A 54 5.61 0.09 -0.76
N LEU A 55 5.46 -0.82 0.21
CA LEU A 55 4.14 -1.32 0.57
C LEU A 55 3.21 -0.14 0.96
N PRO A 56 1.89 -0.25 0.76
CA PRO A 56 0.98 0.81 1.14
C PRO A 56 0.85 0.89 2.67
N THR A 57 0.66 2.10 3.20
CA THR A 57 0.25 2.33 4.59
C THR A 57 -1.17 1.82 4.80
N ARG A 58 -1.63 1.70 6.05
CA ARG A 58 -3.02 1.31 6.32
C ARG A 58 -4.03 2.28 5.72
N VAL A 59 -3.73 3.57 5.71
CA VAL A 59 -4.64 4.58 5.11
C VAL A 59 -4.71 4.38 3.59
N GLU A 60 -3.58 4.14 2.94
CA GLU A 60 -3.52 3.87 1.51
C GLU A 60 -4.22 2.55 1.16
N GLN A 61 -4.03 1.49 1.96
CA GLN A 61 -4.74 0.22 1.77
C GLN A 61 -6.27 0.39 1.91
N ALA A 62 -6.75 1.25 2.81
CA ALA A 62 -8.16 1.56 2.92
C ALA A 62 -8.70 2.25 1.66
N MET A 63 -7.95 3.20 1.09
CA MET A 63 -8.30 3.83 -0.20
C MET A 63 -8.30 2.83 -1.35
N LEU A 64 -7.28 1.95 -1.41
CA LEU A 64 -7.15 0.90 -2.42
C LEU A 64 -8.32 -0.09 -2.34
N TRP A 65 -8.71 -0.49 -1.13
CA TRP A 65 -9.86 -1.38 -0.94
C TRP A 65 -11.19 -0.71 -1.29
N ALA A 66 -11.35 0.57 -1.00
CA ALA A 66 -12.60 1.28 -1.27
C ALA A 66 -12.80 1.59 -2.77
N GLY A 67 -11.73 1.98 -3.47
CA GLY A 67 -11.83 2.50 -4.85
C GLY A 67 -11.23 1.61 -5.93
N PHE A 68 -10.35 0.67 -5.57
CA PHE A 68 -9.51 -0.06 -6.53
C PHE A 68 -9.52 -1.57 -6.28
N ARG A 69 -10.55 -2.07 -5.58
CA ARG A 69 -10.65 -3.46 -5.14
C ARG A 69 -10.53 -4.48 -6.26
N ASP A 70 -11.04 -4.15 -7.44
CA ASP A 70 -11.03 -5.03 -8.62
C ASP A 70 -9.61 -5.29 -9.15
N LEU A 71 -8.62 -4.51 -8.69
CA LEU A 71 -7.21 -4.74 -9.01
C LEU A 71 -6.53 -5.76 -8.09
N PHE A 72 -7.21 -6.25 -7.05
CA PHE A 72 -6.61 -7.09 -5.99
C PHE A 72 -7.23 -8.48 -5.96
N GLN A 73 -6.43 -9.45 -5.51
CA GLN A 73 -6.98 -10.74 -5.13
C GLN A 73 -7.78 -10.60 -3.83
N LYS A 74 -8.74 -11.52 -3.64
CA LYS A 74 -9.59 -11.63 -2.43
C LYS A 74 -8.80 -12.23 -1.26
N ASP A 75 -7.70 -11.58 -0.89
CA ASP A 75 -6.70 -12.11 0.04
C ASP A 75 -6.10 -11.02 0.95
N TRP A 76 -5.10 -11.41 1.74
CA TRP A 76 -4.39 -10.61 2.72
C TRP A 76 -3.15 -9.95 2.12
N TYR A 77 -2.99 -8.65 2.40
CA TYR A 77 -1.92 -7.82 1.86
C TYR A 77 -1.16 -7.09 2.95
N TRP A 78 0.16 -7.22 2.98
CA TRP A 78 1.00 -6.49 3.94
C TRP A 78 0.90 -4.98 3.79
N SER A 79 0.80 -4.29 4.92
CA SER A 79 1.03 -2.84 5.04
C SER A 79 2.54 -2.57 5.18
N ASN A 80 3.00 -1.33 5.04
CA ASN A 80 4.37 -0.97 5.46
C ASN A 80 4.52 -0.73 6.98
N GLU A 81 3.43 -0.83 7.75
CA GLU A 81 3.41 -0.49 9.18
C GLU A 81 3.76 -1.69 10.07
N THR A 82 4.85 -1.58 10.83
CA THR A 82 5.18 -2.50 11.95
C THR A 82 4.35 -2.15 13.19
N HIS A 83 4.01 -3.14 14.02
CA HIS A 83 3.30 -2.88 15.27
C HIS A 83 4.14 -2.03 16.23
N HIS A 84 3.52 -1.00 16.80
CA HIS A 84 4.20 0.01 17.62
C HIS A 84 4.91 -0.52 18.89
N ARG A 85 4.49 -1.66 19.45
CA ARG A 85 5.11 -2.28 20.64
C ARG A 85 5.83 -3.59 20.37
N GLU A 86 5.51 -4.26 19.27
CA GLU A 86 5.97 -5.62 19.00
C GLU A 86 6.62 -5.66 17.62
N SER A 87 7.94 -5.55 17.57
CA SER A 87 8.71 -5.45 16.32
C SER A 87 8.57 -6.66 15.39
N GLY A 88 8.17 -7.81 15.94
CA GLY A 88 7.90 -9.06 15.22
C GLY A 88 6.56 -9.12 14.51
N TRP A 89 5.72 -8.08 14.62
CA TRP A 89 4.38 -8.04 14.00
C TRP A 89 4.25 -6.87 13.04
N ALA A 90 3.45 -7.06 12.00
CA ALA A 90 3.12 -6.02 11.04
C ALA A 90 1.62 -6.02 10.73
N TRP A 91 1.13 -4.87 10.28
CA TRP A 91 -0.24 -4.70 9.84
C TRP A 91 -0.43 -5.25 8.43
N PHE A 92 -1.63 -5.73 8.17
CA PHE A 92 -2.05 -6.20 6.86
C PHE A 92 -3.56 -6.02 6.70
N GLN A 93 -4.03 -5.96 5.46
CA GLN A 93 -5.44 -5.75 5.14
C GLN A 93 -6.00 -6.90 4.30
N ASN A 94 -7.21 -7.34 4.63
CA ASN A 94 -7.96 -8.29 3.83
C ASN A 94 -8.72 -7.57 2.70
N PHE A 95 -8.48 -7.94 1.45
CA PHE A 95 -9.18 -7.36 0.31
C PHE A 95 -10.52 -8.06 -0.04
N SER A 96 -10.94 -9.07 0.73
CA SER A 96 -12.29 -9.65 0.69
C SER A 96 -13.32 -8.86 1.50
N ASN A 97 -12.93 -8.28 2.64
CA ASN A 97 -13.88 -7.62 3.56
C ASN A 97 -13.37 -6.31 4.18
N GLY A 98 -12.11 -5.91 3.93
CA GLY A 98 -11.57 -4.63 4.37
C GLY A 98 -10.97 -4.62 5.78
N TYR A 99 -10.96 -5.75 6.50
CA TYR A 99 -10.37 -5.78 7.84
C TYR A 99 -8.87 -5.53 7.82
N GLN A 100 -8.41 -4.73 8.78
CA GLN A 100 -7.00 -4.53 9.09
C GLN A 100 -6.67 -5.17 10.44
N ILE A 101 -5.67 -6.03 10.47
CA ILE A 101 -5.23 -6.73 11.68
C ILE A 101 -3.70 -6.91 11.68
N LEU A 102 -3.16 -7.50 12.74
CA LEU A 102 -1.74 -7.78 12.93
C LEU A 102 -1.43 -9.25 12.67
N ASN A 103 -0.30 -9.51 12.01
CA ASN A 103 0.25 -10.84 11.86
C ASN A 103 1.75 -10.82 12.16
N ALA A 104 2.30 -11.95 12.58
CA ALA A 104 3.73 -12.10 12.76
C ALA A 104 4.43 -11.91 11.41
N LYS A 105 5.56 -11.21 11.39
CA LYS A 105 6.33 -10.89 10.16
C LYS A 105 6.84 -12.13 9.42
N VAL A 106 6.92 -13.26 10.12
CA VAL A 106 7.25 -14.58 9.56
C VAL A 106 6.07 -15.24 8.85
N GLY A 107 4.86 -14.70 9.01
CA GLY A 107 3.70 -15.09 8.22
C GLY A 107 3.89 -14.67 6.77
N HIS A 108 3.06 -15.24 5.88
CA HIS A 108 3.11 -14.95 4.47
C HIS A 108 1.82 -14.26 4.04
N CYS A 109 1.95 -13.12 3.36
CA CYS A 109 0.84 -12.40 2.75
C CYS A 109 1.32 -11.79 1.43
N ARG A 110 0.37 -11.48 0.56
CA ARG A 110 0.62 -10.81 -0.72
C ARG A 110 1.10 -9.37 -0.50
N ALA A 111 1.61 -8.76 -1.57
CA ALA A 111 1.97 -7.34 -1.55
C ALA A 111 1.63 -6.64 -2.86
N ARG A 112 1.25 -5.36 -2.70
CA ARG A 112 1.22 -4.36 -3.76
C ARG A 112 2.19 -3.25 -3.42
N VAL A 113 2.49 -2.41 -4.39
CA VAL A 113 3.47 -1.34 -4.23
C VAL A 113 2.87 -0.03 -4.66
N VAL A 114 3.11 0.99 -3.86
CA VAL A 114 2.81 2.37 -4.20
C VAL A 114 4.09 3.19 -4.26
N ARG A 115 4.12 4.17 -5.15
CA ARG A 115 5.07 5.29 -5.07
C ARG A 115 4.33 6.55 -4.63
N ARG A 116 5.04 7.38 -3.88
CA ARG A 116 4.51 8.60 -3.25
C ARG A 116 5.25 9.80 -3.82
N LEU A 117 4.52 10.85 -4.20
CA LEU A 117 5.09 12.09 -4.71
C LEU A 117 4.56 13.27 -3.90
N PRO A 118 5.41 14.08 -3.25
CA PRO A 118 4.97 15.31 -2.57
C PRO A 118 4.25 16.27 -3.52
N ILE A 119 3.35 17.09 -2.96
CA ILE A 119 2.58 18.14 -3.64
C ILE A 119 3.08 19.51 -3.21
#